data_AF-A0A9W4TVC0-F1
#
_entry.id   AF-A0A9W4TVC0-F1
#
_cell.length_a   1.000
_cell.length_b   1.000
_cell.length_c   1.000
_cell.angle_alpha   90.00
_cell.angle_beta   90.00
_cell.angle_gamma   90.00
#
_symmetry.space_group_name_H-M   'P 1'
#
loop_
_entity.id
_entity.type
_entity.pdbx_description
1 polymer ?
#
loop_
_entity_poly.entity_id
_entity_poly.type
_entity_poly.pdbx_seq_one_letter_code
_entity_poly.pdbx_strand_id
1 'polypeptide(L)'
;MNQEVVNLLKEKNKYSYLIELLKLGDIDEKLINTVELFTVGNYQHYLKYQQDYIELDTELIEKLIKLTIISICNDHENSQLNLSSPEFKSYGLPEELDKFVIDLIFNGVVNVKIDQVNNCWIINESSSRDVYNSRIYNLKVLNEDDIKTRSVNYAVLNLKNWVNDRLIPLKLQFDEYETKDKDNEKDKDNTRKRKTPDNT
;
A
#
# COMPACT_ATOMS: atom_id res chain seq x y z
N MET A 1 4.79 32.44 3.74
CA MET A 1 5.09 31.09 4.27
C MET A 1 3.84 30.32 4.68
N ASN A 2 3.13 30.63 5.78
CA ASN A 2 1.96 29.81 6.19
C ASN A 2 0.85 29.71 5.13
N GLN A 3 0.46 30.83 4.51
CA GLN A 3 -0.53 30.82 3.43
C GLN A 3 -0.05 30.10 2.17
N GLU A 4 1.26 30.10 1.89
CA GLU A 4 1.83 29.42 0.72
C GLU A 4 1.74 27.90 0.90
N VAL A 5 1.99 27.39 2.11
CA VAL A 5 1.82 25.96 2.42
C VAL A 5 0.35 25.55 2.34
N VAL A 6 -0.57 26.38 2.83
CA VAL A 6 -2.02 26.10 2.68
C VAL A 6 -2.41 26.06 1.20
N ASN A 7 -1.92 27.01 0.39
CA ASN A 7 -2.19 27.02 -1.05
C ASN A 7 -1.57 25.80 -1.76
N LEU A 8 -0.38 25.37 -1.34
CA LEU A 8 0.26 24.14 -1.83
C LEU A 8 -0.62 22.90 -1.57
N LEU A 9 -1.20 22.77 -0.38
CA LEU A 9 -2.09 21.66 -0.06
C LEU A 9 -3.36 21.66 -0.93
N LYS A 10 -3.82 22.84 -1.35
CA LYS A 10 -4.99 23.02 -2.22
C LYS A 10 -4.73 22.75 -3.70
N GLU A 11 -3.47 22.53 -4.12
CA GLU A 11 -3.17 22.24 -5.52
C GLU A 11 -3.93 21.01 -6.04
N LYS A 12 -4.82 21.21 -7.02
CA LYS A 12 -5.81 20.21 -7.45
C LYS A 12 -5.20 18.85 -7.81
N ASN A 13 -4.09 18.84 -8.54
CA ASN A 13 -3.49 17.62 -9.10
C ASN A 13 -2.19 17.17 -8.43
N LYS A 14 -1.85 17.73 -7.25
CA LYS A 14 -0.70 17.31 -6.46
C LYS A 14 -1.15 16.33 -5.37
N TYR A 15 -0.56 15.14 -5.30
CA TYR A 15 -0.94 14.13 -4.29
C TYR A 15 0.26 13.58 -3.52
N SER A 16 1.43 14.20 -3.70
CA SER A 16 2.67 13.89 -3.01
C SER A 16 3.28 15.20 -2.49
N TYR A 17 3.68 15.17 -1.23
CA TYR A 17 4.10 16.31 -0.42
C TYR A 17 5.39 16.03 0.38
N LEU A 18 6.01 14.85 0.26
CA LEU A 18 7.19 14.49 1.05
C LEU A 18 8.35 15.46 0.83
N ILE A 19 8.59 15.87 -0.42
CA ILE A 19 9.67 16.81 -0.75
C ILE A 19 9.42 18.16 -0.07
N GLU A 20 8.18 18.62 -0.08
CA GLU A 20 7.79 19.88 0.56
C GLU A 20 7.89 19.78 2.08
N LEU A 21 7.39 18.69 2.67
CA LEU A 21 7.50 18.39 4.09
C LEU A 21 8.95 18.46 4.60
N LEU A 22 9.90 17.90 3.84
CA LEU A 22 11.33 17.91 4.18
C LEU A 22 11.99 19.29 4.02
N LYS A 23 11.38 20.19 3.24
CA LYS A 23 11.88 21.55 3.00
C LYS A 23 11.21 22.58 3.92
N LEU A 24 10.19 22.20 4.68
CA LEU A 24 9.57 23.10 5.63
C LEU A 24 10.61 23.52 6.67
N GLY A 25 10.77 24.84 6.82
CA GLY A 25 11.55 25.41 7.90
C GLY A 25 10.77 25.43 9.21
N ASP A 26 11.17 26.32 10.11
CA ASP A 26 10.45 26.57 11.36
C ASP A 26 9.21 27.43 11.09
N ILE A 27 8.09 26.75 10.85
CA ILE A 27 6.76 27.34 10.68
C ILE A 27 5.81 26.78 11.75
N ASP A 28 4.57 27.26 11.75
CA ASP A 28 3.53 26.78 12.67
C ASP A 28 3.48 25.24 12.76
N GLU A 29 3.56 24.72 13.99
CA GLU A 29 3.70 23.29 14.25
C GLU A 29 2.51 22.49 13.70
N LYS A 30 1.29 23.01 13.93
CA LYS A 30 0.06 22.36 13.43
C LYS A 30 0.04 22.32 11.92
N LEU A 31 0.55 23.35 11.24
CA LEU A 31 0.67 23.36 9.79
C LEU A 31 1.66 22.29 9.30
N ILE A 32 2.81 22.11 9.96
CA ILE A 32 3.75 21.01 9.62
C ILE A 32 3.07 19.66 9.82
N ASN A 33 2.37 19.49 10.95
CA ASN A 33 1.63 18.27 11.25
C ASN A 33 0.56 17.99 10.19
N THR A 34 -0.12 19.01 9.69
CA THR A 34 -1.09 18.86 8.59
C THR A 34 -0.42 18.48 7.27
N VAL A 35 0.79 18.98 6.97
CA VAL A 35 1.53 18.51 5.79
C VAL A 35 1.95 17.04 5.97
N GLU A 36 2.37 16.61 7.17
CA GLU A 36 2.63 15.19 7.49
C GLU A 36 1.38 14.33 7.22
N LEU A 37 0.22 14.74 7.72
CA LEU A 37 -1.06 14.09 7.47
C LEU A 37 -1.38 13.96 5.97
N PHE A 38 -1.16 15.01 5.19
CA PHE A 38 -1.37 15.00 3.74
C PHE A 38 -0.32 14.19 2.97
N THR A 39 0.86 14.01 3.55
CA THR A 39 1.93 13.18 2.98
C THR A 39 1.60 11.70 3.18
N VAL A 40 1.45 11.24 4.42
CA VAL A 40 1.37 9.80 4.73
C VAL A 40 0.13 9.36 5.52
N GLY A 41 -0.59 10.29 6.15
CA GLY A 41 -1.80 10.01 6.94
C GLY A 41 -3.08 9.89 6.11
N ASN A 42 -4.24 9.74 6.74
CA ASN A 42 -5.54 9.67 6.05
C ASN A 42 -6.62 10.43 6.82
N TYR A 43 -7.84 10.46 6.28
CA TYR A 43 -8.96 11.15 6.91
C TYR A 43 -9.26 10.65 8.33
N GLN A 44 -9.18 9.34 8.58
CA GLN A 44 -9.33 8.80 9.93
C GLN A 44 -8.29 9.36 10.91
N HIS A 45 -7.03 9.56 10.47
CA HIS A 45 -5.99 10.13 11.33
C HIS A 45 -6.25 11.60 11.65
N TYR A 46 -6.84 12.36 10.73
CA TYR A 46 -7.32 13.72 11.00
C TYR A 46 -8.37 13.72 12.12
N LEU A 47 -9.34 12.81 12.06
CA LEU A 47 -10.36 12.68 13.10
C LEU A 47 -9.76 12.25 14.45
N LYS A 48 -8.79 11.33 14.42
CA LYS A 48 -8.14 10.77 15.63
C LYS A 48 -7.28 11.80 16.37
N TYR A 49 -6.57 12.66 15.64
CA TYR A 49 -5.60 13.61 16.20
C TYR A 49 -5.96 15.06 15.85
N GLN A 50 -7.25 15.38 15.79
CA GLN A 50 -7.75 16.66 15.25
C GLN A 50 -7.12 17.88 15.94
N GLN A 51 -6.86 17.80 17.25
CA GLN A 51 -6.24 18.87 18.02
C GLN A 51 -4.82 19.24 17.59
N ASP A 52 -4.11 18.34 16.90
CA ASP A 52 -2.70 18.49 16.50
C ASP A 52 -2.55 19.08 15.09
N TYR A 53 -3.67 19.28 14.38
CA TYR A 53 -3.72 19.83 13.03
C TYR A 53 -4.34 21.23 13.02
N ILE A 54 -4.15 21.95 11.90
CA ILE A 54 -4.96 23.13 11.61
C ILE A 54 -6.40 22.70 11.32
N GLU A 55 -7.35 23.60 11.54
CA GLU A 55 -8.72 23.40 11.07
C GLU A 55 -8.74 23.39 9.55
N LEU A 56 -9.23 22.30 8.97
CA LEU A 56 -9.32 22.14 7.53
C LEU A 56 -10.62 22.75 7.03
N ASP A 57 -10.51 23.67 6.07
CA ASP A 57 -11.67 24.13 5.32
C ASP A 57 -12.19 23.05 4.37
N THR A 58 -13.34 23.30 3.74
CA THR A 58 -13.99 22.34 2.85
C THR A 58 -13.06 21.83 1.75
N GLU A 59 -12.25 22.70 1.16
CA GLU A 59 -11.36 22.34 0.05
C GLU A 59 -10.24 21.39 0.50
N LEU A 60 -9.65 21.66 1.66
CA LEU A 60 -8.63 20.79 2.26
C LEU A 60 -9.22 19.45 2.72
N ILE A 61 -10.44 19.45 3.28
CA ILE A 61 -11.15 18.21 3.62
C ILE A 61 -11.38 17.35 2.37
N GLU A 62 -11.89 17.95 1.30
CA GLU A 62 -12.09 17.25 0.03
C GLU A 62 -10.77 16.70 -0.54
N LYS A 63 -9.68 17.45 -0.39
CA LYS A 63 -8.35 16.99 -0.78
C LYS A 63 -7.87 15.80 0.05
N LEU A 64 -8.06 15.84 1.36
CA LEU A 64 -7.69 14.75 2.26
C LEU A 64 -8.52 13.49 2.01
N ILE A 65 -9.81 13.63 1.68
CA ILE A 65 -10.66 12.53 1.23
C ILE A 65 -10.09 11.89 -0.04
N LYS A 66 -9.72 12.69 -1.05
CA LYS A 66 -9.09 12.17 -2.27
C LYS A 66 -7.79 11.43 -2.00
N LEU A 67 -6.91 11.99 -1.15
CA LEU A 67 -5.68 11.32 -0.73
C LEU A 67 -5.94 9.99 0.00
N THR A 68 -7.00 9.95 0.80
CA THR A 68 -7.45 8.73 1.48
C THR A 68 -7.96 7.70 0.47
N ILE A 69 -8.73 8.09 -0.54
CA ILE A 69 -9.18 7.19 -1.61
C ILE A 69 -7.99 6.62 -2.41
N ILE A 70 -7.00 7.46 -2.76
CA ILE A 70 -5.77 6.99 -3.42
C ILE A 70 -5.06 5.96 -2.54
N SER A 71 -5.00 6.21 -1.23
CA SER A 71 -4.39 5.29 -0.28
C SER A 71 -5.11 3.95 -0.23
N ILE A 72 -6.44 3.96 -0.17
CA ILE A 72 -7.28 2.76 -0.27
C ILE A 72 -6.98 2.01 -1.58
N CYS A 73 -6.84 2.72 -2.70
CA CYS A 73 -6.53 2.09 -3.97
C CYS A 73 -5.14 1.46 -3.99
N ASN A 74 -4.12 2.12 -3.40
CA ASN A 74 -2.77 1.56 -3.27
C ASN A 74 -2.79 0.30 -2.38
N ASP A 75 -3.55 0.33 -1.28
CA ASP A 75 -3.62 -0.77 -0.30
C ASP A 75 -4.37 -2.00 -0.87
N HIS A 76 -5.23 -1.79 -1.89
CA HIS A 76 -6.10 -2.79 -2.49
C HIS A 76 -5.90 -2.96 -4.00
N GLU A 77 -4.71 -2.65 -4.51
CA GLU A 77 -4.42 -2.76 -5.94
C GLU A 77 -4.63 -4.20 -6.46
N ASN A 78 -5.20 -4.33 -7.66
CA ASN A 78 -5.60 -5.60 -8.28
C ASN A 78 -6.60 -6.43 -7.45
N SER A 79 -7.47 -5.78 -6.66
CA SER A 79 -8.44 -6.47 -5.82
C SER A 79 -9.83 -5.82 -5.86
N GLN A 80 -10.80 -6.52 -5.27
CA GLN A 80 -12.16 -6.01 -5.08
C GLN A 80 -12.35 -5.63 -3.61
N LEU A 81 -12.77 -4.40 -3.36
CA LEU A 81 -13.02 -3.87 -2.03
C LEU A 81 -14.52 -3.65 -1.81
N ASN A 82 -15.08 -4.32 -0.80
CA ASN A 82 -16.48 -4.14 -0.40
C ASN A 82 -16.61 -2.88 0.47
N LEU A 83 -17.45 -1.92 0.06
CA LEU A 83 -17.61 -0.63 0.74
C LEU A 83 -18.38 -0.75 2.08
N SER A 84 -19.08 -1.86 2.30
CA SER A 84 -19.71 -2.16 3.59
C SER A 84 -18.75 -2.84 4.58
N SER A 85 -17.54 -3.23 4.15
CA SER A 85 -16.60 -3.98 4.98
C SER A 85 -16.09 -3.14 6.17
N PRO A 86 -15.74 -3.79 7.30
CA PRO A 86 -15.10 -3.09 8.43
C PRO A 86 -13.79 -2.42 8.03
N GLU A 87 -13.06 -3.03 7.08
CA GLU A 87 -11.82 -2.50 6.52
C GLU A 87 -12.05 -1.15 5.82
N PHE A 88 -13.02 -1.07 4.90
CA PHE A 88 -13.37 0.20 4.26
C PHE A 88 -13.85 1.25 5.28
N LYS A 89 -14.68 0.85 6.23
CA LYS A 89 -15.20 1.74 7.28
C LYS A 89 -14.10 2.27 8.21
N SER A 90 -12.98 1.56 8.34
CA SER A 90 -11.86 1.99 9.18
C SER A 90 -11.19 3.28 8.70
N TYR A 91 -11.38 3.67 7.44
CA TYR A 91 -10.86 4.93 6.88
C TYR A 91 -11.69 6.17 7.27
N GLY A 92 -12.84 5.99 7.92
CA GLY A 92 -13.66 7.09 8.46
C GLY A 92 -14.29 8.00 7.41
N LEU A 93 -14.29 7.58 6.15
CA LEU A 93 -14.77 8.40 5.04
C LEU A 93 -16.28 8.68 5.13
N PRO A 94 -16.76 9.85 4.65
CA PRO A 94 -18.19 10.14 4.54
C PRO A 94 -18.89 9.18 3.57
N GLU A 95 -20.22 9.10 3.60
CA GLU A 95 -20.98 8.16 2.75
C GLU A 95 -20.96 8.55 1.25
N GLU A 96 -20.95 9.86 0.95
CA GLU A 96 -21.01 10.38 -0.43
C GLU A 96 -19.61 10.45 -1.08
N LEU A 97 -19.12 9.32 -1.58
CA LEU A 97 -17.75 9.22 -2.13
C LEU A 97 -17.65 9.21 -3.65
N ASP A 98 -18.74 8.86 -4.34
CA ASP A 98 -18.75 8.68 -5.79
C ASP A 98 -18.20 9.90 -6.53
N LYS A 99 -18.53 11.12 -6.08
CA LYS A 99 -18.02 12.36 -6.69
C LYS A 99 -16.49 12.45 -6.67
N PHE A 100 -15.86 12.00 -5.59
CA PHE A 100 -14.41 12.07 -5.42
C PHE A 100 -13.71 10.98 -6.23
N VAL A 101 -14.26 9.77 -6.23
CA VAL A 101 -13.74 8.65 -7.01
C VAL A 101 -13.83 8.95 -8.51
N ILE A 102 -14.98 9.47 -8.97
CA ILE A 102 -15.19 9.86 -10.38
C ILE A 102 -14.20 10.95 -10.79
N ASP A 103 -13.97 11.97 -9.96
CA ASP A 103 -12.97 13.00 -10.25
C ASP A 103 -11.56 12.40 -10.32
N LEU A 104 -11.18 11.48 -9.43
CA LEU A 104 -9.87 10.81 -9.47
C LEU A 104 -9.71 9.94 -10.72
N ILE A 105 -10.75 9.22 -11.15
CA ILE A 105 -10.76 8.45 -12.40
C ILE A 105 -10.59 9.38 -13.60
N PHE A 106 -11.34 10.48 -13.64
CA PHE A 106 -11.31 11.43 -14.76
C PHE A 106 -9.94 12.11 -14.89
N ASN A 107 -9.26 12.38 -13.78
CA ASN A 107 -7.90 12.93 -13.78
C ASN A 107 -6.81 11.85 -13.99
N GLY A 108 -7.17 10.58 -14.21
CA GLY A 108 -6.23 9.49 -14.45
C GLY A 108 -5.39 9.09 -13.22
N VAL A 109 -5.82 9.49 -12.02
CA VAL A 109 -5.08 9.22 -10.77
C VAL A 109 -5.33 7.80 -10.29
N VAL A 110 -6.53 7.28 -10.49
CA VAL A 110 -6.92 5.92 -10.12
C VAL A 110 -7.67 5.23 -11.25
N ASN A 111 -7.54 3.91 -11.35
CA ASN A 111 -8.29 3.06 -12.25
C ASN A 111 -9.19 2.14 -11.41
N VAL A 112 -10.40 2.64 -11.15
CA VAL A 112 -11.41 1.96 -10.34
C VAL A 112 -12.70 1.81 -11.14
N LYS A 113 -13.26 0.60 -11.15
CA LYS A 113 -14.63 0.37 -11.61
C LYS A 113 -15.56 0.32 -10.40
N ILE A 114 -16.57 1.19 -10.40
CA ILE A 114 -17.60 1.25 -9.36
C ILE A 114 -18.70 0.23 -9.72
N ASP A 115 -18.92 -0.76 -8.86
CA ASP A 115 -20.02 -1.72 -8.98
C ASP A 115 -21.06 -1.43 -7.90
N GLN A 116 -22.08 -0.67 -8.29
CA GLN A 116 -23.18 -0.29 -7.40
C GLN A 116 -24.07 -1.47 -7.01
N VAL A 117 -24.14 -2.53 -7.83
CA VAL A 117 -25.00 -3.70 -7.56
C VAL A 117 -24.42 -4.50 -6.40
N ASN A 118 -23.09 -4.68 -6.40
CA ASN A 118 -22.38 -5.44 -5.37
C ASN A 118 -21.80 -4.56 -4.25
N ASN A 119 -22.04 -3.24 -4.30
CA ASN A 119 -21.50 -2.24 -3.38
C ASN A 119 -19.97 -2.38 -3.18
N CYS A 120 -19.23 -2.47 -4.29
CA CYS A 120 -17.79 -2.67 -4.26
C CYS A 120 -17.06 -1.81 -5.30
N TRP A 121 -15.78 -1.61 -5.03
CA TRP A 121 -14.82 -1.08 -5.99
C TRP A 121 -13.94 -2.20 -6.52
N ILE A 122 -13.78 -2.26 -7.84
CA ILE A 122 -12.81 -3.13 -8.50
C ILE A 122 -11.63 -2.24 -8.86
N ILE A 123 -10.51 -2.43 -8.16
CA ILE A 123 -9.34 -1.56 -8.21
C ILE A 123 -8.29 -2.25 -9.08
N ASN A 124 -7.95 -1.64 -10.21
CA ASN A 124 -6.97 -2.20 -11.15
C ASN A 124 -5.58 -1.61 -10.89
N GLU A 125 -5.49 -0.28 -10.89
CA GLU A 125 -4.24 0.45 -10.78
C GLU A 125 -4.48 1.77 -10.06
N SER A 126 -3.46 2.27 -9.38
CA SER A 126 -3.51 3.61 -8.79
C SER A 126 -2.17 4.32 -8.79
N SER A 127 -2.20 5.64 -8.89
CA SER A 127 -1.02 6.47 -8.71
C SER A 127 -0.48 6.29 -7.30
N SER A 128 0.83 6.18 -7.16
CA SER A 128 1.46 6.04 -5.85
C SER A 128 1.41 7.35 -5.08
N ARG A 129 0.95 7.27 -3.83
CA ARG A 129 1.13 8.33 -2.83
C ARG A 129 2.54 8.26 -2.23
N ASP A 130 2.92 9.26 -1.42
CA ASP A 130 4.16 9.23 -0.64
C ASP A 130 4.26 8.00 0.26
N VAL A 131 5.50 7.56 0.45
CA VAL A 131 5.87 6.47 1.36
C VAL A 131 6.68 7.02 2.54
N TYR A 132 6.47 6.42 3.71
CA TYR A 132 7.20 6.76 4.92
C TYR A 132 8.49 5.95 5.03
N ASN A 133 9.60 6.65 5.33
CA ASN A 133 10.87 6.04 5.67
C ASN A 133 11.47 6.74 6.89
N SER A 134 11.59 6.01 7.98
CA SER A 134 12.17 6.47 9.25
C SER A 134 13.58 7.05 9.17
N ARG A 135 14.34 6.72 8.11
CA ARG A 135 15.67 7.30 7.86
C ARG A 135 15.63 8.67 7.20
N ILE A 136 14.50 9.02 6.59
CA ILE A 136 14.31 10.26 5.82
C ILE A 136 13.50 11.27 6.64
N TYR A 137 12.48 10.81 7.35
CA TYR A 137 11.57 11.65 8.09
C TYR A 137 11.19 11.02 9.44
N ASN A 138 11.08 11.84 10.48
CA ASN A 138 10.60 11.42 11.79
C ASN A 138 9.16 11.92 11.98
N LEU A 139 8.22 11.00 12.24
CA LEU A 139 6.82 11.36 12.43
C LEU A 139 6.65 12.20 13.70
N LYS A 140 5.76 13.19 13.65
CA LYS A 140 5.44 14.10 14.75
C LYS A 140 4.14 13.73 15.43
N VAL A 141 3.08 13.50 14.65
CA VAL A 141 1.73 13.19 15.19
C VAL A 141 1.42 11.72 14.99
N LEU A 142 1.66 11.22 13.79
CA LEU A 142 1.34 9.84 13.44
C LEU A 142 2.33 8.85 14.07
N ASN A 143 1.86 7.63 14.32
CA ASN A 143 2.74 6.52 14.64
C ASN A 143 3.00 5.67 13.39
N GLU A 144 4.10 4.93 13.35
CA GLU A 144 4.35 4.03 12.21
C GLU A 144 3.28 2.94 12.08
N ASP A 145 2.65 2.54 13.19
CA ASP A 145 1.50 1.63 13.22
C ASP A 145 0.25 2.20 12.53
N ASP A 146 0.07 3.53 12.51
CA ASP A 146 -1.05 4.19 11.82
C ASP A 146 -0.88 4.10 10.29
N ILE A 147 0.35 3.95 9.80
CA ILE A 147 0.71 4.03 8.37
C ILE A 147 1.42 2.78 7.86
N LYS A 148 1.13 1.61 8.44
CA LYS A 148 1.78 0.33 8.11
C LYS A 148 1.93 0.05 6.62
N THR A 149 0.86 0.25 5.85
CA THR A 149 0.84 -0.04 4.42
C THR A 149 1.75 0.88 3.60
N ARG A 150 2.10 2.05 4.15
CA ARG A 150 2.98 3.06 3.54
C ARG A 150 4.37 3.12 4.17
N SER A 151 4.67 2.29 5.18
CA SER A 151 5.99 2.25 5.80
C SER A 151 6.95 1.35 5.03
N VAL A 152 8.10 1.91 4.64
CA VAL A 152 9.21 1.16 4.06
C VAL A 152 9.74 0.13 5.05
N ASN A 153 9.78 0.42 6.35
CA ASN A 153 10.27 -0.53 7.34
C ASN A 153 9.38 -1.78 7.41
N TYR A 154 8.05 -1.58 7.45
CA TYR A 154 7.08 -2.68 7.42
C TYR A 154 7.12 -3.43 6.10
N ALA A 155 7.23 -2.75 4.95
CA ALA A 155 7.36 -3.41 3.66
C ALA A 155 8.61 -4.32 3.60
N VAL A 156 9.77 -3.83 4.07
CA VAL A 156 11.00 -4.62 4.15
C VAL A 156 10.85 -5.81 5.09
N LEU A 157 10.20 -5.62 6.25
CA LEU A 157 9.95 -6.71 7.20
C LEU A 157 9.02 -7.78 6.58
N ASN A 158 7.92 -7.36 5.96
CA ASN A 158 6.96 -8.25 5.31
C ASN A 158 7.62 -9.06 4.18
N LEU A 159 8.45 -8.42 3.35
CA LEU A 159 9.21 -9.09 2.30
C LEU A 159 10.20 -10.11 2.87
N LYS A 160 10.93 -9.76 3.93
CA LYS A 160 11.86 -10.71 4.60
C LYS A 160 11.12 -11.91 5.16
N ASN A 161 9.99 -11.69 5.84
CA ASN A 161 9.16 -12.77 6.39
C ASN A 161 8.63 -13.65 5.26
N TRP A 162 8.10 -13.08 4.18
CA TRP A 162 7.63 -13.84 3.03
C TRP A 162 8.73 -14.68 2.38
N VAL A 163 9.94 -14.13 2.21
CA VAL A 163 11.09 -14.88 1.68
C VAL A 163 11.43 -16.06 2.59
N ASN A 164 11.50 -15.83 3.90
CA ASN A 164 11.92 -16.86 4.86
C ASN A 164 10.84 -17.93 5.07
N ASP A 165 9.57 -17.55 5.12
CA ASP A 165 8.46 -18.43 5.51
C ASP A 165 7.82 -19.14 4.32
N ARG A 166 7.95 -18.57 3.11
CA ARG A 166 7.32 -19.10 1.89
C ARG A 166 8.35 -19.49 0.84
N LEU A 167 9.19 -18.55 0.42
CA LEU A 167 10.04 -18.76 -0.75
C LEU A 167 11.16 -19.78 -0.51
N ILE A 168 11.89 -19.65 0.59
CA ILE A 168 12.99 -20.56 0.93
C ILE A 168 12.47 -21.99 1.15
N PRO A 169 11.41 -22.23 1.95
CA PRO A 169 10.85 -23.57 2.10
C PRO A 169 10.39 -24.18 0.78
N LEU A 170 9.73 -23.40 -0.08
CA LEU A 170 9.28 -23.86 -1.39
C LEU A 170 10.47 -24.27 -2.27
N LYS A 171 11.54 -23.49 -2.28
CA LYS A 171 12.76 -23.82 -3.02
C LYS A 171 13.38 -25.13 -2.54
N LEU A 172 13.51 -25.31 -1.22
CA LEU A 172 14.05 -26.55 -0.65
C LEU A 172 13.21 -27.77 -1.05
N GLN A 173 11.87 -27.64 -1.04
CA GLN A 173 10.99 -28.70 -1.51
C GLN A 173 11.23 -29.03 -2.99
N PHE A 174 11.37 -28.02 -3.86
CA PHE A 174 11.67 -28.24 -5.28
C PHE A 174 13.02 -28.94 -5.49
N ASP A 175 14.06 -28.52 -4.79
CA ASP A 175 15.39 -29.14 -4.88
C ASP A 175 15.38 -30.61 -4.40
N GLU A 176 14.59 -30.93 -3.37
CA GLU A 176 14.37 -32.31 -2.92
C GLU A 176 13.63 -33.17 -3.96
N TYR A 177 12.67 -32.60 -4.69
CA TYR A 177 11.99 -33.33 -5.77
C TYR A 177 12.95 -33.63 -6.94
N GLU A 178 13.74 -32.65 -7.38
CA GLU A 178 14.71 -32.86 -8.47
C GLU A 178 15.76 -33.92 -8.14
N THR A 179 16.21 -33.98 -6.89
CA THR A 179 17.22 -34.96 -6.46
C THR A 179 16.64 -36.37 -6.38
N LYS A 180 15.42 -36.54 -5.87
CA LYS A 180 14.72 -37.83 -5.84
C LYS A 180 14.43 -38.38 -7.24
N ASP A 181 14.07 -37.52 -8.20
CA ASP A 181 13.84 -37.95 -9.58
C ASP A 181 15.13 -38.42 -10.26
N LYS A 182 16.28 -37.75 -10.01
CA LYS A 182 17.60 -38.15 -10.51
C LYS A 182 18.08 -39.48 -9.92
N ASP A 183 17.77 -39.76 -8.65
CA ASP A 183 18.15 -41.03 -8.01
C ASP A 183 17.27 -42.20 -8.49
N ASN A 184 15.98 -41.96 -8.72
CA ASN A 184 15.07 -42.95 -9.32
C ASN A 184 15.41 -43.31 -10.77
N GLU A 185 16.02 -42.42 -11.53
CA GLU A 185 16.51 -42.71 -12.90
C GLU A 185 17.77 -43.60 -12.88
N LYS A 186 18.70 -43.38 -11.95
CA LYS A 186 19.93 -44.18 -11.81
C LYS A 186 19.66 -45.63 -11.42
N ASP A 187 18.63 -45.90 -10.62
CA ASP A 187 18.27 -47.27 -10.24
C ASP A 187 17.63 -48.08 -11.37
N LYS A 188 17.05 -47.42 -12.39
CA LYS A 188 16.48 -48.11 -13.57
C LYS A 188 17.55 -48.63 -14.53
N ASP A 189 18.71 -47.99 -14.63
CA ASP A 189 19.79 -48.44 -15.53
C ASP A 189 20.61 -49.61 -14.95
N ASN A 190 20.63 -49.80 -13.64
CA ASN A 190 21.37 -50.90 -12.99
C ASN A 190 20.68 -52.27 -13.04
N THR A 191 19.45 -52.36 -13.56
CA THR A 191 18.71 -53.64 -13.64
C THR A 191 18.87 -54.38 -14.98
N ARG A 192 19.54 -53.78 -15.98
CA ARG A 192 19.71 -54.35 -17.34
C ARG A 192 21.00 -55.16 -17.56
N LYS A 193 21.61 -55.75 -16.54
CA LYS A 193 22.69 -56.75 -16.70
C LYS A 193 22.26 -58.13 -16.20
N ARG A 194 21.31 -58.77 -16.88
CA ARG A 194 21.07 -60.21 -16.73
C ARG A 194 22.01 -60.97 -17.66
N LYS A 195 22.87 -61.81 -17.08
CA LYS A 195 23.72 -62.78 -17.79
C LYS A 195 22.84 -63.76 -18.58
N THR A 196 23.16 -63.99 -19.84
CA THR A 196 22.65 -65.11 -20.64
C THR A 196 23.19 -66.43 -20.07
N PRO A 197 22.36 -67.46 -19.84
CA PRO A 197 22.86 -68.79 -19.55
C PRO A 197 23.23 -69.48 -20.86
N ASP A 198 24.49 -69.89 -20.97
CA ASP A 198 24.95 -70.81 -22.01
C ASP A 198 24.37 -72.19 -21.72
N ASN A 199 23.52 -72.71 -22.60
CA ASN A 199 23.08 -74.09 -22.56
C ASN A 199 23.87 -74.91 -23.59
N THR A 200 24.72 -75.79 -23.06
CA THR A 200 25.29 -77.00 -23.69
C THR A 200 24.24 -77.99 -24.14
#